data_AF-V5H5C9-F1
#
_entry.id   AF-V5H5C9-F1
#
_cell.length_a   1.000
_cell.length_b   1.000
_cell.length_c   1.000
_cell.angle_alpha   90.00
_cell.angle_beta   90.00
_cell.angle_gamma   90.00
#
_symmetry.space_group_name_H-M   'P 1'
#
loop_
_entity.id
_entity.type
_entity.pdbx_description
1 polymer ?
#
loop_
_entity_poly.entity_id
_entity_poly.type
_entity_poly.pdbx_seq_one_letter_code
_entity_poly.pdbx_strand_id
1 'polypeptide(L)'
;MTQCFGSVLACFLLAISWDAGATASSMPEYIFQDYCDNDGDHGTNGTFIAMTEDSSALIQLNDSQIINCTVRVQFPKNYGVLVTVVELSTRSSPNCSEDFLRVRSLDANQEVLSQRFCGNHSDLRETNLNLQVVVPAASSPGSLLLEVFAFNVTSVTLVPRLTIVLTTYINGDAHAKSCPNMHQHLCYNWRCVSRDLFCDGHNHCGGDRRPSDLECPGPVSKRATLWGLATIAFGVVATILLLPFFVWTAVRGGQLQVTSIIQPGATKDPRLAPTPAVPSINQSTGLTDDSVVCEIPQQTTSDTARLVTS
;
A
#
# COMPACT_ATOMS: atom_id res chain seq x y z
N MET A 1 42.48 -21.14 10.82
CA MET A 1 41.60 -20.85 9.66
C MET A 1 40.23 -21.52 9.77
N THR A 2 39.77 -21.84 10.99
CA THR A 2 38.50 -22.57 11.28
C THR A 2 37.45 -21.70 11.97
N GLN A 3 37.78 -20.45 12.36
CA GLN A 3 36.86 -19.55 13.07
C GLN A 3 35.99 -18.66 12.16
N CYS A 4 36.30 -18.52 10.87
CA CYS A 4 35.50 -17.67 9.96
C CYS A 4 34.29 -18.38 9.32
N PHE A 5 34.27 -19.72 9.28
CA PHE A 5 33.19 -20.48 8.63
C PHE A 5 31.90 -20.55 9.47
N GLY A 6 31.99 -20.41 10.80
CA GLY A 6 30.81 -20.46 11.67
C GLY A 6 29.91 -19.22 11.58
N SER A 7 30.45 -18.06 11.17
CA SER A 7 29.73 -16.79 11.19
C SER A 7 28.81 -16.61 9.97
N VAL A 8 29.19 -17.16 8.81
CA VAL A 8 28.41 -17.05 7.57
C VAL A 8 27.14 -17.90 7.62
N LEU A 9 27.21 -19.08 8.24
CA LEU A 9 26.05 -19.98 8.39
C LEU A 9 25.01 -19.43 9.38
N ALA A 10 25.45 -18.69 10.41
CA ALA A 10 24.57 -18.05 11.39
C ALA A 10 23.80 -16.86 10.80
N CYS A 11 24.40 -16.09 9.88
CA CYS A 11 23.69 -15.01 9.18
C CYS A 11 22.62 -15.55 8.21
N PHE A 12 22.86 -16.70 7.56
CA PHE A 12 21.89 -17.31 6.65
C PHE A 12 20.67 -17.90 7.37
N LEU A 13 20.83 -18.39 8.61
CA LEU A 13 19.72 -18.94 9.39
C LEU A 13 18.84 -17.86 10.04
N LEU A 14 19.36 -16.64 10.25
CA LEU A 14 18.57 -15.52 10.78
C LEU A 14 17.70 -14.81 9.72
N ALA A 15 17.92 -15.07 8.42
CA ALA A 15 17.13 -14.49 7.34
C ALA A 15 15.83 -15.28 7.01
N ILE A 16 15.58 -16.41 7.69
CA ILE A 16 14.42 -17.29 7.45
C ILE A 16 13.38 -17.22 8.59
N SER A 17 13.40 -16.18 9.42
CA SER A 17 12.20 -15.82 10.19
C SER A 17 11.23 -15.11 9.24
N TRP A 18 10.58 -15.89 8.38
CA TRP A 18 9.38 -15.44 7.70
C TRP A 18 8.32 -15.17 8.75
N ASP A 19 8.01 -13.89 8.95
CA ASP A 19 6.74 -13.50 9.54
C ASP A 19 5.65 -14.17 8.72
N ALA A 20 4.99 -15.11 9.38
CA ALA A 20 3.78 -15.76 8.92
C ALA A 20 2.78 -14.65 8.58
N GLY A 21 2.19 -14.79 7.39
CA GLY A 21 1.45 -13.75 6.71
C GLY A 21 0.55 -12.92 7.62
N ALA A 22 0.59 -11.60 7.38
CA ALA A 22 -0.54 -10.74 7.69
C ALA A 22 -1.78 -11.41 7.07
N THR A 23 -2.58 -12.02 7.92
CA THR A 23 -3.92 -12.45 7.57
C THR A 23 -4.64 -11.17 7.16
N ALA A 24 -4.95 -11.04 5.87
CA ALA A 24 -5.78 -9.96 5.36
C ALA A 24 -6.96 -9.79 6.33
N SER A 25 -7.04 -8.63 6.96
CA SER A 25 -8.14 -8.30 7.87
C SER A 25 -9.41 -8.44 7.06
N SER A 26 -10.18 -9.51 7.32
CA SER A 26 -11.39 -9.79 6.55
C SER A 26 -12.40 -8.69 6.85
N MET A 27 -12.78 -7.91 5.84
CA MET A 27 -13.84 -6.92 5.96
C MET A 27 -15.13 -7.60 6.46
N PRO A 28 -15.66 -7.22 7.63
CA PRO A 28 -16.90 -7.79 8.14
C PRO A 28 -18.08 -7.48 7.19
N GLU A 29 -18.92 -8.48 6.97
CA GLU A 29 -20.12 -8.39 6.15
C GLU A 29 -21.35 -8.30 7.07
N TYR A 30 -22.19 -7.29 6.84
CA TYR A 30 -23.41 -7.02 7.58
C TYR A 30 -24.62 -7.09 6.64
N ILE A 31 -25.67 -7.75 7.11
CA ILE A 31 -26.95 -7.81 6.41
C ILE A 31 -27.80 -6.64 6.92
N PHE A 32 -28.23 -5.76 6.02
CA PHE A 32 -28.94 -4.52 6.35
C PHE A 32 -30.22 -4.78 7.16
N GLN A 33 -30.92 -5.89 6.87
CA GLN A 33 -32.12 -6.37 7.57
C GLN A 33 -31.91 -6.53 9.08
N ASP A 34 -30.74 -7.04 9.49
CA ASP A 34 -30.49 -7.43 10.88
C ASP A 34 -30.27 -6.21 11.80
N TYR A 35 -29.92 -5.08 11.21
CA TYR A 35 -29.67 -3.80 11.89
C TYR A 35 -30.77 -2.77 11.62
N CYS A 36 -31.88 -3.23 11.04
CA CYS A 36 -32.94 -2.38 10.57
C CYS A 36 -33.81 -1.87 11.72
N ASP A 37 -33.82 -0.55 11.90
CA ASP A 37 -34.76 0.14 12.78
C ASP A 37 -35.92 0.71 11.93
N ASN A 38 -37.09 0.10 12.09
CA ASN A 38 -38.33 0.43 11.36
C ASN A 38 -39.24 1.39 12.13
N ASP A 39 -39.03 1.57 13.44
CA ASP A 39 -40.01 2.26 14.29
C ASP A 39 -39.86 3.78 14.27
N GLY A 40 -38.80 4.31 13.63
CA GLY A 40 -38.52 5.76 13.60
C GLY A 40 -38.29 6.36 14.99
N ASP A 41 -38.37 5.55 16.05
CA ASP A 41 -38.06 5.93 17.41
C ASP A 41 -36.55 5.89 17.55
N HIS A 42 -35.94 7.05 17.32
CA HIS A 42 -34.51 7.28 17.40
C HIS A 42 -33.89 7.07 18.80
N GLY A 43 -34.61 6.37 19.70
CA GLY A 43 -34.19 5.99 21.04
C GLY A 43 -32.84 5.29 21.08
N THR A 44 -32.15 5.46 22.19
CA THR A 44 -30.77 5.02 22.46
C THR A 44 -30.57 3.50 22.54
N ASN A 45 -31.59 2.69 22.23
CA ASN A 45 -31.60 1.24 22.39
C ASN A 45 -31.64 0.46 21.06
N GLY A 46 -31.56 1.14 19.91
CA GLY A 46 -31.47 0.49 18.61
C GLY A 46 -30.15 -0.27 18.41
N THR A 47 -30.18 -1.35 17.62
CA THR A 47 -28.97 -2.03 17.16
C THR A 47 -28.18 -1.12 16.24
N PHE A 48 -26.85 -1.08 16.42
CA PHE A 48 -25.96 -0.26 15.61
C PHE A 48 -24.78 -1.08 15.12
N ILE A 49 -24.26 -0.70 13.96
CA ILE A 49 -23.00 -1.22 13.44
C ILE A 49 -21.88 -0.39 14.06
N ALA A 50 -21.05 -1.03 14.88
CA ALA A 50 -19.89 -0.39 15.48
C ALA A 50 -18.67 -0.60 14.59
N MET A 51 -18.19 0.46 13.97
CA MET A 51 -16.90 0.45 13.28
C MET A 51 -15.76 0.65 14.28
N THR A 52 -14.63 0.00 14.03
CA THR A 52 -13.40 0.19 14.81
C THR A 52 -12.42 1.08 14.05
N GLU A 53 -11.35 1.46 14.73
CA GLU A 53 -10.22 2.16 14.09
C GLU A 53 -9.66 1.32 12.93
N ASP A 54 -9.24 1.99 11.85
CA ASP A 54 -8.55 1.38 10.71
C ASP A 54 -9.32 0.18 10.08
N SER A 55 -10.66 0.23 10.13
CA SER A 55 -11.56 -0.82 9.65
C SER A 55 -12.39 -0.42 8.43
N SER A 56 -12.84 -1.43 7.69
CA SER A 56 -13.89 -1.34 6.68
C SER A 56 -15.05 -2.25 7.06
N ALA A 57 -16.20 -2.07 6.42
CA ALA A 57 -17.36 -2.94 6.57
C ALA A 57 -18.14 -2.99 5.25
N LEU A 58 -18.67 -4.16 4.91
CA LEU A 58 -19.53 -4.35 3.76
C LEU A 58 -20.97 -4.52 4.26
N ILE A 59 -21.91 -3.77 3.70
CA ILE A 59 -23.31 -3.83 4.07
C ILE A 59 -24.14 -4.20 2.84
N GLN A 60 -24.93 -5.26 2.92
CA GLN A 60 -25.78 -5.73 1.82
C GLN A 60 -27.27 -5.73 2.17
N LEU A 61 -28.08 -5.40 1.16
CA LEU A 61 -29.52 -5.62 1.14
C LEU A 61 -29.84 -6.55 -0.03
N ASN A 62 -30.35 -7.74 0.29
CA ASN A 62 -30.76 -8.72 -0.71
C ASN A 62 -32.25 -9.10 -0.63
N ASP A 63 -33.02 -8.49 0.27
CA ASP A 63 -34.43 -8.81 0.47
C ASP A 63 -35.36 -7.72 -0.08
N SER A 64 -36.37 -8.19 -0.80
CA SER A 64 -37.47 -7.43 -1.39
C SER A 64 -38.46 -6.81 -0.39
N GLN A 65 -38.44 -7.23 0.87
CA GLN A 65 -39.48 -6.86 1.84
C GLN A 65 -39.15 -5.63 2.70
N ILE A 66 -37.95 -5.04 2.57
CA ILE A 66 -37.60 -3.88 3.37
C ILE A 66 -38.37 -2.65 2.89
N ILE A 67 -39.22 -2.12 3.76
CA ILE A 67 -39.95 -0.86 3.59
C ILE A 67 -39.49 0.07 4.71
N ASN A 68 -38.85 1.18 4.36
CA ASN A 68 -38.47 2.27 5.28
C ASN A 68 -37.60 1.82 6.46
N CYS A 69 -36.35 1.49 6.15
CA CYS A 69 -35.38 0.99 7.11
C CYS A 69 -34.29 2.00 7.38
N THR A 70 -33.93 2.14 8.65
CA THR A 70 -32.80 2.98 9.06
C THR A 70 -31.75 2.14 9.78
N VAL A 71 -30.49 2.28 9.38
CA VAL A 71 -29.36 1.61 10.03
C VAL A 71 -28.44 2.68 10.62
N ARG A 72 -28.11 2.53 11.90
CA ARG A 72 -27.17 3.40 12.60
C ARG A 72 -25.78 2.80 12.55
N VAL A 73 -24.80 3.61 12.18
CA VAL A 73 -23.39 3.23 12.19
C VAL A 73 -22.63 4.19 13.09
N GLN A 74 -21.91 3.64 14.05
CA GLN A 74 -21.06 4.40 14.97
C GLN A 74 -19.60 4.20 14.58
N PHE A 75 -18.81 5.27 14.70
CA PHE A 75 -17.39 5.26 14.38
C PHE A 75 -16.58 6.00 15.45
N PRO A 76 -15.30 5.64 15.63
CA PRO A 76 -14.48 6.18 16.71
C PRO A 76 -14.20 7.67 16.53
N LYS A 77 -13.91 8.34 17.65
CA LYS A 77 -13.49 9.75 17.65
C LYS A 77 -12.25 9.95 16.77
N ASN A 78 -12.14 11.11 16.15
CA ASN A 78 -11.06 11.50 15.23
C ASN A 78 -10.99 10.69 13.91
N TYR A 79 -11.90 9.74 13.68
CA TYR A 79 -12.06 9.07 12.40
C TYR A 79 -13.26 9.65 11.65
N GLY A 80 -13.11 9.80 10.34
CA GLY A 80 -14.22 9.99 9.41
C GLY A 80 -14.63 8.64 8.80
N VAL A 81 -15.75 8.65 8.08
CA VAL A 81 -16.23 7.47 7.36
C VAL A 81 -16.46 7.82 5.90
N LEU A 82 -15.86 7.04 5.01
CA LEU A 82 -16.20 7.02 3.59
C LEU A 82 -17.30 5.98 3.38
N VAL A 83 -18.42 6.41 2.82
CA VAL A 83 -19.53 5.55 2.41
C VAL A 83 -19.48 5.43 0.89
N THR A 84 -19.26 4.23 0.39
CA THR A 84 -19.18 3.96 -1.05
C THR A 84 -20.32 3.05 -1.46
N VAL A 85 -21.21 3.52 -2.35
CA VAL A 85 -22.30 2.72 -2.91
C VAL A 85 -21.77 1.92 -4.10
N VAL A 86 -21.59 0.61 -3.91
CA VAL A 86 -21.06 -0.31 -4.94
C VAL A 86 -22.17 -0.75 -5.90
N GLU A 87 -23.32 -1.12 -5.35
CA GLU A 87 -24.51 -1.51 -6.11
C GLU A 87 -25.73 -0.88 -5.46
N LEU A 88 -26.59 -0.27 -6.26
CA LEU A 88 -27.89 0.25 -5.86
C LEU A 88 -28.86 -0.01 -6.99
N SER A 89 -29.89 -0.81 -6.73
CA SER A 89 -30.98 -1.05 -7.66
C SER A 89 -32.28 -0.75 -6.95
N THR A 90 -32.81 0.44 -7.13
CA THR A 90 -34.13 0.87 -6.62
C THR A 90 -34.95 1.47 -7.75
N ARG A 91 -36.23 1.76 -7.51
CA ARG A 91 -37.04 2.46 -8.51
C ARG A 91 -36.50 3.87 -8.74
N SER A 92 -36.27 4.20 -10.00
CA SER A 92 -35.93 5.57 -10.39
C SER A 92 -37.17 6.45 -10.32
N SER A 93 -37.09 7.59 -9.65
CA SER A 93 -38.13 8.63 -9.69
C SER A 93 -37.51 10.03 -9.74
N PRO A 94 -38.24 11.07 -10.21
CA PRO A 94 -37.74 12.44 -10.21
C PRO A 94 -37.32 12.86 -8.79
N ASN A 95 -36.08 13.33 -8.63
CA ASN A 95 -35.48 13.71 -7.34
C ASN A 95 -35.48 12.59 -6.27
N CYS A 96 -35.60 11.31 -6.67
CA CYS A 96 -35.66 10.18 -5.74
C CYS A 96 -36.71 10.40 -4.64
N SER A 97 -37.90 10.81 -5.07
CA SER A 97 -39.07 11.08 -4.23
C SER A 97 -39.76 9.80 -3.73
N GLU A 98 -39.64 8.70 -4.48
CA GLU A 98 -40.27 7.41 -4.18
C GLU A 98 -39.28 6.54 -3.43
N ASP A 99 -38.41 5.81 -4.12
CA ASP A 99 -37.39 4.98 -3.51
C ASP A 99 -36.07 5.75 -3.42
N PHE A 100 -35.38 5.67 -2.28
CA PHE A 100 -34.07 6.28 -2.14
C PHE A 100 -33.21 5.64 -1.07
N LEU A 101 -31.89 5.74 -1.27
CA LEU A 101 -30.88 5.66 -0.23
C LEU A 101 -30.46 7.09 0.15
N ARG A 102 -30.31 7.36 1.46
CA ARG A 102 -29.74 8.62 1.96
C ARG A 102 -28.78 8.35 3.11
N VAL A 103 -27.68 9.09 3.13
CA VAL A 103 -26.72 9.11 4.23
C VAL A 103 -26.88 10.41 5.01
N ARG A 104 -27.05 10.32 6.33
CA ARG A 104 -27.15 11.48 7.24
C ARG A 104 -26.11 11.38 8.35
N SER A 105 -25.55 12.51 8.77
CA SER A 105 -24.80 12.58 10.03
C SER A 105 -25.74 12.84 11.19
N LEU A 106 -25.46 12.25 12.35
CA LEU A 106 -26.17 12.51 13.60
C LEU A 106 -25.44 13.51 14.50
N ASP A 107 -24.24 13.95 14.13
CA ASP A 107 -23.48 14.93 14.90
C ASP A 107 -24.04 16.36 14.74
N ALA A 108 -23.78 17.22 15.74
CA ALA A 108 -24.54 18.42 16.17
C ALA A 108 -25.03 19.46 15.13
N ASN A 109 -24.63 19.36 13.86
CA ASN A 109 -25.24 20.10 12.77
C ASN A 109 -25.86 19.05 11.83
N GLN A 110 -27.18 18.81 11.95
CA GLN A 110 -28.00 17.90 11.12
C GLN A 110 -28.02 18.28 9.62
N GLU A 111 -26.89 18.64 9.05
CA GLU A 111 -26.76 18.85 7.62
C GLU A 111 -26.79 17.50 6.93
N VAL A 112 -27.76 17.38 6.02
CA VAL A 112 -27.87 16.24 5.11
C VAL A 112 -26.57 16.19 4.29
N LEU A 113 -25.68 15.27 4.63
CA LEU A 113 -24.36 15.14 3.98
C LEU A 113 -24.46 14.72 2.52
N SER A 114 -25.53 14.03 2.13
CA SER A 114 -25.68 13.44 0.81
C SER A 114 -27.03 13.72 0.17
N GLN A 115 -27.00 13.92 -1.14
CA GLN A 115 -28.19 13.78 -1.98
C GLN A 115 -28.80 12.37 -1.86
N ARG A 116 -30.07 12.26 -2.27
CA ARG A 116 -30.76 10.97 -2.35
C ARG A 116 -30.24 10.19 -3.56
N PHE A 117 -29.96 8.90 -3.39
CA PHE A 117 -29.61 8.00 -4.48
C PHE A 117 -30.81 7.13 -4.84
N CYS A 118 -31.09 6.96 -6.13
CA CYS A 118 -32.14 6.06 -6.61
C CYS A 118 -31.86 5.61 -8.04
N GLY A 119 -32.61 4.61 -8.50
CA GLY A 119 -32.42 4.03 -9.82
C GLY A 119 -31.44 2.85 -9.79
N ASN A 120 -30.86 2.53 -10.94
CA ASN A 120 -29.95 1.41 -11.09
C ASN A 120 -28.51 1.91 -11.32
N HIS A 121 -27.65 1.65 -10.36
CA HIS A 121 -26.24 2.03 -10.33
C HIS A 121 -25.40 0.82 -9.93
N SER A 122 -24.34 0.57 -10.67
CA SER A 122 -23.34 -0.44 -10.34
C SER A 122 -21.95 0.15 -10.60
N ASP A 123 -21.15 0.27 -9.56
CA ASP A 123 -19.76 0.71 -9.60
C ASP A 123 -18.87 -0.31 -8.90
N LEU A 124 -18.66 -1.43 -9.58
CA LEU A 124 -17.77 -2.51 -9.13
C LEU A 124 -16.31 -2.06 -8.99
N ARG A 125 -15.96 -0.87 -9.50
CA ARG A 125 -14.64 -0.25 -9.37
C ARG A 125 -14.58 0.81 -8.27
N GLU A 126 -15.70 1.20 -7.68
CA GLU A 126 -15.75 2.21 -6.60
C GLU A 126 -15.01 3.51 -6.97
N THR A 127 -15.11 3.92 -8.23
CA THR A 127 -14.43 5.11 -8.79
C THR A 127 -15.39 6.25 -9.09
N ASN A 128 -16.70 6.04 -8.94
CA ASN A 128 -17.71 7.04 -9.20
C ASN A 128 -17.89 7.95 -7.98
N LEU A 129 -17.37 9.18 -8.11
CA LEU A 129 -17.49 10.22 -7.07
C LEU A 129 -18.95 10.50 -6.67
N ASN A 130 -19.90 10.33 -7.59
CA ASN A 130 -21.32 10.58 -7.30
C ASN A 130 -21.96 9.47 -6.46
N LEU A 131 -21.27 8.34 -6.23
CA LEU A 131 -21.71 7.23 -5.40
C LEU A 131 -20.91 7.13 -4.10
N GLN A 132 -20.14 8.18 -3.77
CA GLN A 132 -19.32 8.24 -2.57
C GLN A 132 -19.75 9.42 -1.70
N VAL A 133 -19.89 9.16 -0.40
CA VAL A 133 -20.23 10.17 0.60
C VAL A 133 -19.14 10.19 1.66
N VAL A 134 -18.62 11.37 1.95
CA VAL A 134 -17.52 11.57 2.88
C VAL A 134 -18.09 12.17 4.16
N VAL A 135 -18.11 11.38 5.23
CA VAL A 135 -18.48 11.84 6.57
C VAL A 135 -17.19 12.31 7.26
N PRO A 136 -17.07 13.60 7.61
CA PRO A 136 -15.85 14.14 8.21
C PRO A 136 -15.61 13.57 9.61
N ALA A 137 -14.36 13.63 10.06
CA ALA A 137 -14.00 13.20 11.40
C ALA A 137 -14.63 14.09 12.49
N ALA A 138 -15.16 13.46 13.53
CA ALA A 138 -15.74 14.13 14.69
C ALA A 138 -14.78 14.12 15.89
N SER A 139 -14.86 15.15 16.74
CA SER A 139 -14.05 15.25 17.98
C SER A 139 -14.55 14.33 19.09
N SER A 140 -15.79 13.87 19.00
CA SER A 140 -16.40 12.78 19.79
C SER A 140 -16.61 11.54 18.90
N PRO A 141 -16.94 10.35 19.47
CA PRO A 141 -17.44 9.25 18.67
C PRO A 141 -18.60 9.74 17.80
N GLY A 142 -18.47 9.57 16.49
CA GLY A 142 -19.44 10.05 15.53
C GLY A 142 -20.48 8.99 15.22
N SER A 143 -21.60 9.42 14.66
CA SER A 143 -22.67 8.51 14.23
C SER A 143 -23.26 8.96 12.91
N LEU A 144 -23.47 8.01 12.01
CA LEU A 144 -24.16 8.22 10.73
C LEU A 144 -25.38 7.31 10.65
N LEU A 145 -26.34 7.72 9.84
CA LEU A 145 -27.60 7.03 9.62
C LEU A 145 -27.76 6.76 8.13
N LEU A 146 -27.92 5.49 7.79
CA LEU A 146 -28.21 4.99 6.44
C LEU A 146 -29.72 4.78 6.34
N GLU A 147 -30.40 5.63 5.58
CA GLU A 147 -31.85 5.57 5.35
C GLU A 147 -32.11 4.91 4.01
N VAL A 148 -32.77 3.75 4.02
CA VAL A 148 -33.26 3.08 2.81
C VAL A 148 -34.77 3.12 2.86
N PHE A 149 -35.35 3.88 1.94
CA PHE A 149 -36.78 3.92 1.73
C PHE A 149 -37.09 3.25 0.40
N ALA A 150 -37.91 2.20 0.44
CA ALA A 150 -38.47 1.56 -0.73
C ALA A 150 -39.99 1.53 -0.57
N PHE A 151 -40.71 2.07 -1.55
CA PHE A 151 -42.16 2.06 -1.56
C PHE A 151 -42.63 0.63 -1.83
N ASN A 152 -43.65 0.17 -1.12
CA ASN A 152 -44.17 -1.18 -1.29
C ASN A 152 -44.65 -1.38 -2.74
N VAL A 153 -43.90 -2.15 -3.53
CA VAL A 153 -44.32 -2.55 -4.87
C VAL A 153 -44.85 -3.95 -4.82
N THR A 154 -46.14 -4.07 -5.11
CA THR A 154 -46.79 -5.34 -5.45
C THR A 154 -46.31 -5.92 -6.79
N SER A 155 -45.42 -5.23 -7.51
CA SER A 155 -44.85 -5.71 -8.78
C SER A 155 -43.58 -6.51 -8.55
N VAL A 156 -43.63 -7.80 -8.92
CA VAL A 156 -42.57 -8.83 -8.80
C VAL A 156 -41.27 -8.48 -9.54
N THR A 157 -41.18 -7.35 -10.25
CA THR A 157 -40.12 -7.06 -11.22
C THR A 157 -38.94 -6.23 -10.70
N LEU A 158 -38.97 -5.66 -9.50
CA LEU A 158 -37.84 -4.88 -8.95
C LEU A 158 -37.58 -5.27 -7.49
N VAL A 159 -36.59 -6.14 -7.27
CA VAL A 159 -36.06 -6.43 -5.94
C VAL A 159 -35.01 -5.37 -5.61
N PRO A 160 -35.18 -4.57 -4.54
CA PRO A 160 -34.15 -3.63 -4.11
C PRO A 160 -32.85 -4.37 -3.79
N ARG A 161 -31.75 -3.95 -4.42
CA ARG A 161 -30.40 -4.44 -4.12
C ARG A 161 -29.55 -3.26 -3.67
N LEU A 162 -28.83 -3.43 -2.59
CA LEU A 162 -27.91 -2.43 -2.06
C LEU A 162 -26.65 -3.11 -1.61
N THR A 163 -25.50 -2.61 -2.05
CA THR A 163 -24.19 -2.99 -1.51
C THR A 163 -23.43 -1.70 -1.23
N ILE A 164 -23.06 -1.51 0.03
CA ILE A 164 -22.30 -0.36 0.52
C ILE A 164 -21.01 -0.86 1.13
N VAL A 165 -19.90 -0.21 0.81
CA VAL A 165 -18.63 -0.37 1.52
C VAL A 165 -18.43 0.87 2.39
N LEU A 166 -18.26 0.64 3.68
CA LEU A 166 -17.88 1.65 4.66
C LEU A 166 -16.40 1.53 4.94
N THR A 167 -15.72 2.66 5.08
CA THR A 167 -14.29 2.68 5.40
C THR A 167 -14.00 3.80 6.38
N THR A 168 -13.37 3.48 7.50
CA THR A 168 -12.86 4.50 8.42
C THR A 168 -11.56 5.09 7.89
N TYR A 169 -11.39 6.40 8.08
CA TYR A 169 -10.17 7.10 7.67
C TYR A 169 -9.82 8.20 8.66
N ILE A 170 -8.55 8.60 8.68
CA ILE A 170 -8.11 9.85 9.33
C ILE A 170 -7.51 10.80 8.31
N ASN A 171 -7.46 12.09 8.63
CA ASN A 171 -6.80 13.05 7.74
C ASN A 171 -5.28 12.92 7.89
N GLY A 172 -4.60 12.80 6.76
CA GLY A 172 -3.13 12.86 6.70
C GLY A 172 -2.61 14.27 6.93
N ASP A 173 -1.33 14.37 7.27
CA ASP A 173 -0.64 15.64 7.39
C ASP A 173 -0.18 16.11 6.00
N ALA A 174 -0.77 17.19 5.51
CA ALA A 174 -0.44 17.78 4.22
C ALA A 174 1.01 18.34 4.16
N HIS A 175 1.56 18.78 5.29
CA HIS A 175 2.92 19.31 5.37
C HIS A 175 3.95 18.19 5.41
N ALA A 176 3.73 17.20 6.26
CA ALA A 176 4.63 16.05 6.41
C ALA A 176 4.46 14.99 5.30
N LYS A 177 3.42 15.11 4.48
CA LYS A 177 3.04 14.12 3.44
C LYS A 177 3.03 12.69 3.99
N SER A 178 2.50 12.53 5.18
CA SER A 178 2.49 11.25 5.88
C SER A 178 1.23 11.05 6.70
N CYS A 179 0.98 9.80 7.06
CA CYS A 179 -0.06 9.44 7.99
C CYS A 179 0.47 9.46 9.44
N PRO A 180 -0.39 9.76 10.43
CA PRO A 180 -0.03 9.70 11.84
C PRO A 180 0.51 8.34 12.28
N ASN A 181 0.02 7.23 11.68
CA ASN A 181 0.45 5.88 12.00
C ASN A 181 1.24 5.24 10.82
N MET A 182 2.26 4.45 11.13
CA MET A 182 3.08 3.74 10.14
C MET A 182 2.34 2.60 9.43
N HIS A 183 1.28 2.06 10.06
CA HIS A 183 0.43 1.01 9.49
C HIS A 183 -0.64 1.53 8.52
N GLN A 184 -0.63 2.84 8.24
CA GLN A 184 -1.57 3.47 7.32
C GLN A 184 -0.91 3.78 5.98
N HIS A 185 -1.76 3.87 4.95
CA HIS A 185 -1.43 4.31 3.62
C HIS A 185 -2.00 5.71 3.40
N LEU A 186 -1.17 6.63 2.92
CA LEU A 186 -1.59 7.98 2.55
C LEU A 186 -2.16 7.97 1.13
N CYS A 187 -3.48 8.12 1.04
CA CYS A 187 -4.19 8.26 -0.21
C CYS A 187 -3.88 9.60 -0.89
N TYR A 188 -4.09 9.65 -2.20
CA TYR A 188 -3.86 10.85 -3.01
C TYR A 188 -4.74 12.05 -2.61
N ASN A 189 -5.88 11.79 -1.96
CA ASN A 189 -6.81 12.79 -1.45
C ASN A 189 -6.54 13.17 0.02
N TRP A 190 -5.34 12.87 0.52
CA TRP A 190 -4.88 13.19 1.88
C TRP A 190 -5.63 12.48 3.00
N ARG A 191 -6.29 11.36 2.69
CA ARG A 191 -6.84 10.45 3.70
C ARG A 191 -5.84 9.35 4.02
N CYS A 192 -5.88 8.90 5.25
CA CYS A 192 -5.09 7.79 5.75
C CYS A 192 -6.03 6.63 6.06
N VAL A 193 -5.78 5.51 5.40
CA VAL A 193 -6.51 4.25 5.57
C VAL A 193 -5.54 3.16 5.99
N SER A 194 -6.03 2.09 6.61
CA SER A 194 -5.17 0.94 6.94
C SER A 194 -4.46 0.38 5.70
N ARG A 195 -3.18 0.05 5.82
CA ARG A 195 -2.44 -0.63 4.74
C ARG A 195 -3.02 -2.00 4.41
N ASP A 196 -3.59 -2.68 5.40
CA ASP A 196 -4.18 -4.00 5.20
C ASP A 196 -5.46 -3.94 4.36
N LEU A 197 -6.15 -2.80 4.38
CA LEU A 197 -7.31 -2.53 3.54
C LEU A 197 -6.90 -2.05 2.15
N PHE A 198 -5.82 -1.28 2.04
CA PHE A 198 -5.43 -0.61 0.78
C PHE A 198 -5.32 -1.55 -0.44
N CYS A 199 -5.01 -2.83 -0.25
CA CYS A 199 -4.82 -3.80 -1.33
C CYS A 199 -5.84 -4.95 -1.35
N ASP A 200 -7.01 -4.78 -0.74
CA ASP A 200 -8.02 -5.84 -0.66
C ASP A 200 -8.96 -5.92 -1.90
N GLY A 201 -8.80 -4.99 -2.85
CA GLY A 201 -9.58 -4.91 -4.08
C GLY A 201 -10.69 -3.86 -4.07
N HIS A 202 -10.95 -3.22 -2.94
CA HIS A 202 -11.89 -2.11 -2.79
C HIS A 202 -11.19 -0.74 -2.85
N ASN A 203 -11.95 0.33 -3.11
CA ASN A 203 -11.42 1.70 -3.10
C ASN A 203 -11.64 2.38 -1.75
N HIS A 204 -10.81 2.00 -0.77
CA HIS A 204 -10.84 2.56 0.57
C HIS A 204 -10.39 4.03 0.64
N CYS A 205 -9.57 4.48 -0.31
CA CYS A 205 -9.17 5.87 -0.41
C CYS A 205 -10.34 6.77 -0.85
N GLY A 206 -11.32 6.21 -1.55
CA GLY A 206 -12.30 6.95 -2.30
C GLY A 206 -11.68 7.70 -3.47
N GLY A 207 -12.51 8.49 -4.13
CA GLY A 207 -12.12 9.22 -5.32
C GLY A 207 -12.32 8.43 -6.63
N ASP A 208 -11.66 8.88 -7.70
CA ASP A 208 -11.77 8.39 -9.08
C ASP A 208 -10.74 7.32 -9.46
N ARG A 209 -9.88 6.91 -8.53
CA ARG A 209 -8.77 5.98 -8.80
C ARG A 209 -8.73 4.87 -7.76
N ARG A 210 -8.50 3.64 -8.24
CA ARG A 210 -8.14 2.51 -7.40
C ARG A 210 -6.62 2.37 -7.27
N PRO A 211 -6.14 1.69 -6.21
CA PRO A 211 -4.76 1.23 -6.13
C PRO A 211 -4.36 0.51 -7.41
N SER A 212 -3.20 0.87 -7.96
CA SER A 212 -2.63 0.18 -9.12
C SER A 212 -1.96 -1.13 -8.71
N ASP A 213 -1.80 -2.06 -9.65
CA ASP A 213 -1.10 -3.34 -9.41
C ASP A 213 0.36 -3.15 -8.96
N LEU A 214 0.96 -1.99 -9.25
CA LEU A 214 2.31 -1.65 -8.83
C LEU A 214 2.35 -1.18 -7.36
N GLU A 215 1.30 -0.49 -6.91
CA GLU A 215 1.14 -0.04 -5.51
C GLU A 215 0.69 -1.18 -4.60
N CYS A 216 -0.07 -2.11 -5.16
CA CYS A 216 -0.54 -3.33 -4.50
C CYS A 216 0.06 -4.55 -5.18
N PRO A 217 1.36 -4.86 -4.94
CA PRO A 217 1.93 -6.10 -5.43
C PRO A 217 1.14 -7.24 -4.81
N GLY A 218 0.36 -7.92 -5.66
CA GLY A 218 -0.47 -9.04 -5.23
C GLY A 218 0.38 -10.08 -4.47
N PRO A 219 -0.24 -10.89 -3.61
CA PRO A 219 0.46 -11.92 -2.88
C PRO A 219 1.28 -12.76 -3.86
N VAL A 220 2.57 -12.97 -3.53
CA VAL A 220 3.46 -13.77 -4.37
C VAL A 220 2.77 -15.10 -4.68
N SER A 221 2.53 -15.35 -5.97
CA SER A 221 1.82 -16.56 -6.38
C SER A 221 2.52 -17.78 -5.79
N LYS A 222 1.78 -18.82 -5.38
CA LYS A 222 2.38 -20.06 -4.85
C LYS A 222 3.47 -20.61 -5.77
N ARG A 223 3.32 -20.41 -7.08
CA ARG A 223 4.31 -20.76 -8.10
C ARG A 223 5.58 -19.91 -8.00
N ALA A 224 5.46 -18.60 -7.85
CA ALA A 224 6.61 -17.71 -7.64
C ALA A 224 7.32 -18.01 -6.32
N THR A 225 6.59 -18.26 -5.23
CA THR A 225 7.17 -18.68 -3.95
C THR A 225 7.90 -20.01 -4.08
N LEU A 226 7.35 -20.97 -4.81
CA LEU A 226 8.00 -22.26 -5.08
C LEU A 226 9.29 -22.09 -5.90
N TRP A 227 9.28 -21.24 -6.93
CA TRP A 227 10.49 -20.93 -7.70
C TRP A 227 11.54 -20.21 -6.85
N GLY A 228 11.13 -19.27 -5.99
CA GLY A 228 12.00 -18.61 -5.04
C GLY A 228 12.67 -19.61 -4.10
N LEU A 229 11.88 -20.48 -3.47
CA LEU A 229 12.38 -21.56 -2.61
C LEU A 229 13.30 -22.53 -3.35
N ALA A 230 12.94 -22.94 -4.56
CA ALA A 230 13.78 -23.82 -5.39
C ALA A 230 15.12 -23.17 -5.76
N THR A 231 15.12 -21.87 -6.05
CA THR A 231 16.34 -21.11 -6.38
C THR A 231 17.26 -21.00 -5.17
N ILE A 232 16.71 -20.72 -3.99
CA ILE A 232 17.47 -20.70 -2.72
C ILE A 232 18.05 -22.08 -2.44
N ALA A 233 17.24 -23.14 -2.54
CA ALA A 233 17.70 -24.52 -2.33
C ALA A 233 18.83 -24.91 -3.30
N PHE A 234 18.68 -24.56 -4.59
CA PHE A 234 19.71 -24.80 -5.59
C PHE A 234 21.01 -24.04 -5.27
N GLY A 235 20.92 -22.77 -4.87
CA GLY A 235 22.07 -21.98 -4.45
C GLY A 235 22.81 -22.59 -3.26
N VAL A 236 22.09 -23.09 -2.26
CA VAL A 236 22.66 -23.79 -1.10
C VAL A 236 23.34 -25.09 -1.50
N VAL A 237 22.69 -25.93 -2.30
CA VAL A 237 23.27 -27.19 -2.78
C VAL A 237 24.51 -26.95 -3.65
N ALA A 238 24.44 -26.00 -4.59
CA ALA A 238 25.57 -25.62 -5.41
C ALA A 238 26.75 -25.12 -4.56
N THR A 239 26.48 -24.32 -3.54
CA THR A 239 27.50 -23.85 -2.60
C THR A 239 28.14 -25.02 -1.85
N ILE A 240 27.36 -25.95 -1.30
CA ILE A 240 27.85 -27.13 -0.57
C ILE A 240 28.71 -28.04 -1.46
N LEU A 241 28.37 -28.19 -2.75
CA LEU A 241 29.11 -29.03 -3.68
C LEU A 241 30.37 -28.35 -4.23
N LEU A 242 30.30 -27.06 -4.52
CA LEU A 242 31.40 -26.33 -5.16
C LEU A 242 32.45 -25.88 -4.15
N LEU A 243 32.08 -25.50 -2.91
CA LEU A 243 33.05 -25.11 -1.88
C LEU A 243 34.16 -26.15 -1.63
N PRO A 244 33.86 -27.44 -1.37
CA PRO A 244 34.90 -28.44 -1.15
C PRO A 244 35.75 -28.66 -2.40
N PHE A 245 35.16 -28.54 -3.60
CA PHE A 245 35.91 -28.61 -4.85
C PHE A 245 36.88 -27.44 -5.00
N PHE A 246 36.45 -26.21 -4.71
CA PHE A 246 37.32 -25.02 -4.73
C PHE A 246 38.42 -25.10 -3.65
N VAL A 247 38.10 -25.57 -2.44
CA VAL A 247 39.11 -25.79 -1.39
C VAL A 247 40.12 -26.84 -1.85
N TRP A 248 39.65 -27.94 -2.46
CA TRP A 248 40.51 -29.00 -2.97
C TRP A 248 41.42 -28.53 -4.10
N THR A 249 40.90 -27.79 -5.09
CA THR A 249 41.71 -27.25 -6.19
C THR A 249 42.69 -26.18 -5.71
N ALA A 250 42.32 -25.34 -4.74
CA ALA A 250 43.23 -24.37 -4.14
C ALA A 250 44.39 -25.05 -3.38
N VAL A 251 44.11 -26.07 -2.58
CA VAL A 251 45.14 -26.84 -1.85
C VAL A 251 46.07 -27.59 -2.80
N ARG A 252 45.52 -28.21 -3.86
CA ARG A 252 46.31 -28.96 -4.85
C ARG A 252 47.10 -28.05 -5.80
N GLY A 253 46.51 -26.93 -6.23
CA GLY A 253 47.15 -25.95 -7.12
C GLY A 253 48.32 -25.23 -6.47
N GLY A 254 48.23 -24.91 -5.18
CA GLY A 254 49.32 -24.26 -4.42
C GLY A 254 50.56 -25.13 -4.17
N GLN A 255 50.52 -26.42 -4.51
CA GLN A 255 51.68 -27.32 -4.42
C GLN A 255 52.50 -27.39 -5.72
N LEU A 256 52.02 -26.79 -6.81
CA LEU A 256 52.72 -26.73 -8.08
C LEU A 256 53.45 -25.39 -8.23
N GLN A 257 54.74 -25.41 -7.89
CA GLN A 257 55.77 -24.36 -8.08
C GLN A 257 55.81 -23.27 -6.99
N VAL A 258 56.95 -23.04 -6.32
CA VAL A 258 58.24 -22.64 -6.91
C VAL A 258 59.43 -23.43 -6.32
N THR A 259 59.97 -24.38 -7.09
CA THR A 259 61.35 -24.86 -6.94
C THR A 259 62.22 -24.29 -8.05
N SER A 260 62.28 -22.97 -8.18
CA SER A 260 63.42 -22.34 -8.87
C SER A 260 64.43 -21.93 -7.80
N ILE A 261 65.28 -22.88 -7.41
CA ILE A 261 66.47 -22.59 -6.62
C ILE A 261 67.42 -21.83 -7.55
N ILE A 262 67.40 -20.50 -7.47
CA ILE A 262 68.49 -19.68 -8.00
C ILE A 262 69.68 -19.91 -7.06
N GLN A 263 70.72 -20.52 -7.60
CA GLN A 263 71.96 -20.87 -6.92
C GLN A 263 72.77 -19.58 -6.67
N PRO A 264 73.10 -19.23 -5.41
CA PRO A 264 73.93 -18.06 -5.12
C PRO A 264 75.40 -18.46 -5.13
N GLY A 265 76.20 -17.89 -6.05
CA GLY A 265 77.65 -17.95 -5.90
C GLY A 265 78.51 -17.51 -7.08
N ALA A 266 79.45 -16.63 -6.75
CA ALA A 266 80.70 -16.27 -7.43
C ALA A 266 80.65 -15.15 -8.50
N THR A 267 80.74 -13.88 -8.11
CA THR A 267 81.96 -13.06 -7.83
C THR A 267 82.79 -12.65 -9.06
N LYS A 268 82.73 -11.37 -9.44
CA LYS A 268 83.86 -10.38 -9.41
C LYS A 268 83.48 -9.08 -10.15
N ASP A 269 83.11 -8.06 -9.39
CA ASP A 269 83.82 -6.79 -9.15
C ASP A 269 84.88 -6.30 -10.17
N PRO A 270 85.29 -5.01 -10.16
CA PRO A 270 84.57 -3.78 -10.49
C PRO A 270 85.33 -2.97 -11.57
N ARG A 271 84.69 -2.00 -12.24
CA ARG A 271 85.31 -0.68 -12.52
C ARG A 271 84.39 0.28 -13.28
N LEU A 272 84.08 1.37 -12.57
CA LEU A 272 84.00 2.76 -13.00
C LEU A 272 83.83 3.06 -14.50
N ALA A 273 82.74 3.74 -14.83
CA ALA A 273 82.84 5.06 -15.46
C ALA A 273 81.58 5.91 -15.19
N PRO A 274 81.73 7.23 -14.97
CA PRO A 274 80.65 8.15 -14.62
C PRO A 274 80.04 8.77 -15.88
N THR A 275 78.76 9.16 -15.85
CA THR A 275 78.21 10.18 -16.76
C THR A 275 76.86 10.70 -16.22
N PRO A 276 76.39 11.87 -16.64
CA PRO A 276 76.00 12.94 -15.72
C PRO A 276 74.50 13.28 -15.87
N ALA A 277 74.11 14.30 -15.12
CA ALA A 277 72.80 14.92 -15.02
C ALA A 277 72.04 15.19 -16.34
N VAL A 278 70.70 14.98 -16.29
CA VAL A 278 69.56 15.91 -16.58
C VAL A 278 69.53 16.54 -18.01
N PRO A 279 68.39 16.67 -18.75
CA PRO A 279 67.08 17.15 -18.27
C PRO A 279 65.79 16.52 -18.85
N SER A 280 64.71 16.92 -18.17
CA SER A 280 63.30 16.99 -18.54
C SER A 280 62.96 17.34 -20.00
N ILE A 281 62.05 16.58 -20.61
CA ILE A 281 61.11 17.06 -21.63
C ILE A 281 59.77 16.30 -21.43
N ASN A 282 58.78 16.99 -20.85
CA ASN A 282 57.37 16.60 -20.96
C ASN A 282 56.72 17.60 -21.93
N GLN A 283 56.37 17.15 -23.13
CA GLN A 283 55.40 17.84 -23.98
C GLN A 283 54.60 16.83 -24.80
N SER A 284 53.31 16.78 -24.45
CA SER A 284 52.11 16.62 -25.28
C SER A 284 52.25 16.00 -26.66
N THR A 285 51.41 15.00 -26.99
CA THR A 285 50.19 15.18 -27.80
C THR A 285 49.57 13.83 -28.18
N GLY A 286 48.24 13.83 -28.36
CA GLY A 286 47.51 12.85 -29.18
C GLY A 286 46.80 11.75 -28.38
N LEU A 287 45.54 11.93 -28.00
CA LEU A 287 44.30 11.74 -28.78
C LEU A 287 43.69 10.35 -28.59
N THR A 288 42.35 10.38 -28.54
CA THR A 288 41.32 9.31 -28.55
C THR A 288 41.05 8.60 -27.23
N ASP A 289 39.81 8.35 -26.82
CA ASP A 289 38.49 8.93 -27.09
C ASP A 289 37.55 8.29 -26.04
N ASP A 290 36.32 8.79 -25.99
CA ASP A 290 35.11 8.14 -25.47
C ASP A 290 34.81 8.21 -23.96
N SER A 291 33.92 9.17 -23.66
CA SER A 291 32.58 9.02 -23.04
C SER A 291 32.47 8.23 -21.71
N VAL A 292 31.80 8.71 -20.67
CA VAL A 292 30.35 8.96 -20.64
C VAL A 292 30.01 9.91 -19.49
N VAL A 293 29.03 10.76 -19.78
CA VAL A 293 28.40 11.81 -18.97
C VAL A 293 27.62 11.24 -17.78
N CYS A 294 27.80 11.82 -16.60
CA CYS A 294 26.86 11.74 -15.47
C CYS A 294 26.21 13.12 -15.28
N GLU A 295 24.92 13.25 -15.57
CA GLU A 295 24.08 14.38 -15.19
C GLU A 295 23.64 14.25 -13.73
N ILE A 296 23.81 15.33 -12.96
CA ILE A 296 23.01 15.62 -11.75
C ILE A 296 22.54 17.08 -11.88
N PRO A 297 21.27 17.42 -11.54
CA PRO A 297 20.68 18.70 -11.91
C PRO A 297 21.16 19.87 -11.07
N GLN A 298 21.29 21.03 -11.72
CA GLN A 298 21.54 22.32 -11.11
C GLN A 298 20.28 22.90 -10.43
N GLN A 299 20.56 23.37 -9.23
CA GLN A 299 19.86 24.33 -8.40
C GLN A 299 19.68 25.66 -9.15
N THR A 300 18.44 26.12 -9.32
CA THR A 300 18.16 27.51 -9.72
C THR A 300 17.50 28.25 -8.58
N THR A 301 18.23 29.24 -8.08
CA THR A 301 17.81 30.38 -7.26
C THR A 301 16.76 31.22 -7.99
N SER A 302 15.72 31.66 -7.29
CA SER A 302 14.93 32.82 -7.70
C SER A 302 14.41 33.54 -6.46
N ASP A 303 15.18 34.52 -6.01
CA ASP A 303 14.71 35.61 -5.15
C ASP A 303 13.82 36.56 -5.97
N THR A 304 12.65 36.92 -5.46
CA THR A 304 11.99 38.20 -5.76
C THR A 304 11.16 38.61 -4.55
N ALA A 305 11.52 39.75 -3.97
CA ALA A 305 10.83 40.36 -2.85
C ALA A 305 9.89 41.50 -3.29
N ARG A 306 8.76 41.60 -2.55
CA ARG A 306 7.94 42.78 -2.20
C ARG A 306 7.30 43.65 -3.30
N LEU A 307 5.98 43.90 -3.14
CA LEU A 307 5.48 45.24 -2.76
C LEU A 307 4.08 45.18 -2.11
N VAL A 308 3.87 46.12 -1.18
CA VAL A 308 2.67 46.39 -0.37
C VAL A 308 1.80 47.44 -1.07
N THR A 309 0.47 47.27 -1.05
CA THR A 309 -0.63 48.27 -1.02
C THR A 309 -1.95 47.48 -1.17
N SER A 310 -3.06 47.69 -0.48
CA SER A 310 -3.61 48.78 0.36
C SER A 310 -4.48 48.18 1.46
#